data_AF-A0AAD5VYU2-F1
#
_entry.id   AF-A0AAD5VYU2-F1
#
_cell.length_a   1.000
_cell.length_b   1.000
_cell.length_c   1.000
_cell.angle_alpha   90.00
_cell.angle_beta   90.00
_cell.angle_gamma   90.00
#
_symmetry.space_group_name_H-M   'P 1'
#
loop_
_entity.id
_entity.type
_entity.pdbx_description
1 polymer ?
#
loop_
_entity_poly.entity_id
_entity_poly.type
_entity_poly.pdbx_seq_one_letter_code
_entity_poly.pdbx_strand_id
1 'polypeptide(L)'
;MDPPPLPTYSPAMIGRTDTEDSMKTEVSGTLAVFDVGPPIPEDWKICTHPQGWVYFVNPTAKLVTDHDIRNQDVFNSIMRDADRNFALNESTEMHFFARHTIGSQEQIMTNLILFVDHSRCTAYYEDELESATNKQPEYDPLRAIRRARLYWNYVWNHPVHIPTPESAATEALDALTWFYTDNLISGNRSTVPFAKSECEDLLRIVHQLSDSKYGHSPARTVFLSWILRESYKYRDAENHGLRTAKEFVSYQARKLPQSEPLPAPSPAGSFIQFLIIRFLFFGIPNAYFLHVKLTSEYRGRLASVQINWEKYVDRLVREYSHFLLISTVLLSATIGFLSAQDLPELSIFFSITSALASLGSIIIGVFSMWTHQSKTQNGDFFTYLHNVKHSYFGFLGHAIMLSLPAVLLVWAILTFTVALVAFVMQLGLKSSSDVLTQVSAWAILDTNPEFPTFLYKLIPPSAAPPDPLPTELPLSELDEKSGFIHLSTAPQVPGTLMHFFGNEEKMYILRIPFDPVKDKIRWESPDKKVCGPRPGEGLFPHLYDGKLGNDEVDRAIALVKGGGWDVVMENAKSDWLIY
;
A
#
# COMPACT_ATOMS: atom_id res chain seq x y z
N MET A 1 13.55 -26.56 13.17
CA MET A 1 12.78 -27.04 14.33
C MET A 1 12.80 -25.90 15.32
N ASP A 2 11.71 -25.14 15.37
CA ASP A 2 11.57 -24.01 16.27
C ASP A 2 11.40 -24.49 17.72
N PRO A 3 11.87 -23.72 18.72
CA PRO A 3 11.61 -24.04 20.12
C PRO A 3 10.11 -23.85 20.44
N PRO A 4 9.56 -24.59 21.43
CA PRO A 4 8.15 -24.47 21.79
C PRO A 4 7.85 -23.11 22.43
N PRO A 5 6.61 -22.61 22.32
CA PRO A 5 6.22 -21.34 22.92
C PRO A 5 6.17 -21.46 24.45
N LEU A 6 6.66 -20.41 25.14
CA LEU A 6 6.55 -20.27 26.59
C LEU A 6 5.07 -20.12 27.01
N PRO A 7 4.67 -20.65 28.18
CA PRO A 7 3.30 -20.55 28.66
C PRO A 7 2.94 -19.11 29.01
N THR A 8 1.81 -18.65 28.49
CA THR A 8 1.19 -17.36 28.81
C THR A 8 0.68 -17.40 30.26
N TYR A 9 1.28 -16.60 31.15
CA TYR A 9 0.70 -16.32 32.47
C TYR A 9 -0.46 -15.32 32.30
N SER A 10 -1.67 -15.77 32.64
CA SER A 10 -2.86 -14.93 32.74
C SER A 10 -2.76 -14.06 34.00
N PRO A 11 -3.00 -12.74 33.96
CA PRO A 11 -2.99 -11.91 35.15
C PRO A 11 -4.24 -12.19 35.98
N ALA A 12 -4.07 -12.80 37.14
CA ALA A 12 -5.15 -12.90 38.12
C ALA A 12 -5.54 -11.48 38.56
N MET A 13 -6.78 -11.08 38.28
CA MET A 13 -7.39 -9.87 38.81
C MET A 13 -7.42 -9.94 40.34
N ILE A 14 -6.59 -9.13 40.99
CA ILE A 14 -6.77 -8.79 42.41
C ILE A 14 -7.66 -7.56 42.43
N GLY A 15 -8.93 -7.76 42.81
CA GLY A 15 -9.90 -6.71 43.03
C GLY A 15 -9.42 -5.75 44.12
N ARG A 16 -9.38 -4.46 43.77
CA ARG A 16 -9.12 -3.37 44.71
C ARG A 16 -10.48 -2.96 45.27
N THR A 17 -10.76 -3.31 46.52
CA THR A 17 -11.85 -2.72 47.29
C THR A 17 -11.25 -1.71 48.25
N ASP A 18 -11.45 -0.44 47.95
CA ASP A 18 -11.19 0.68 48.83
C ASP A 18 -12.24 0.69 49.95
N THR A 19 -11.79 0.56 51.20
CA THR A 19 -12.53 1.06 52.37
C THR A 19 -11.52 1.66 53.33
N GLU A 20 -11.57 2.98 53.45
CA GLU A 20 -10.99 3.75 54.54
C GLU A 20 -11.60 3.27 55.86
N ASP A 21 -10.79 2.82 56.81
CA ASP A 21 -11.07 3.12 58.21
C ASP A 21 -9.80 3.20 59.05
N SER A 22 -9.83 4.16 59.97
CA SER A 22 -8.71 4.66 60.73
C SER A 22 -8.31 3.70 61.87
N MET A 23 -7.01 3.40 61.99
CA MET A 23 -6.43 3.08 63.29
C MET A 23 -4.94 3.41 63.29
N LYS A 24 -4.60 4.40 64.13
CA LYS A 24 -3.23 4.75 64.49
C LYS A 24 -2.63 3.59 65.28
N THR A 25 -1.64 2.92 64.72
CA THR A 25 -0.80 1.99 65.48
C THR A 25 0.66 2.25 65.10
N GLU A 26 1.46 2.51 66.13
CA GLU A 26 2.89 2.80 66.06
C GLU A 26 3.63 1.77 65.21
N VAL A 27 4.33 2.24 64.17
CA VAL A 27 5.23 1.41 63.37
C VAL A 27 6.51 1.20 64.17
N SER A 28 6.51 0.16 65.01
CA SER A 28 7.76 -0.45 65.47
C SER A 28 8.40 -1.15 64.28
N GLY A 29 9.58 -0.67 63.88
CA GLY A 29 10.30 -1.15 62.71
C GLY A 29 10.78 -2.58 62.90
N THR A 30 10.02 -3.54 62.39
CA THR A 30 10.52 -4.87 62.08
C THR A 30 10.79 -4.89 60.58
N LEU A 31 12.03 -4.61 60.19
CA LEU A 31 12.55 -4.94 58.87
C LEU A 31 12.22 -6.41 58.61
N ALA A 32 11.36 -6.68 57.63
CA ALA A 32 11.20 -8.02 57.10
C ALA A 32 12.58 -8.46 56.60
N VAL A 33 13.24 -9.31 57.37
CA VAL A 33 14.44 -10.01 56.93
C VAL A 33 13.97 -10.89 55.79
N PHE A 34 14.26 -10.46 54.56
CA PHE A 34 14.13 -11.32 53.39
C PHE A 34 15.01 -12.54 53.66
N ASP A 35 14.38 -13.71 53.72
CA ASP A 35 15.05 -14.99 53.92
C ASP A 35 16.16 -15.11 52.87
N VAL A 36 17.41 -14.97 53.33
CA VAL A 36 18.59 -15.06 52.47
C VAL A 36 18.66 -16.51 52.06
N GLY A 37 18.40 -16.78 50.78
CA GLY A 37 18.45 -18.14 50.23
C GLY A 37 19.76 -18.87 50.56
N PRO A 38 19.85 -20.17 50.25
CA PRO A 38 20.97 -21.01 50.66
C PRO A 38 22.34 -20.34 50.39
N PRO A 39 23.30 -20.47 51.33
CA PRO A 39 24.56 -19.74 51.28
C PRO A 39 25.31 -20.06 49.99
N ILE A 40 25.86 -19.03 49.35
CA ILE A 40 26.73 -19.18 48.18
C ILE A 40 28.12 -19.62 48.63
N PRO A 41 28.84 -20.44 47.84
CA PRO A 41 30.23 -20.77 48.11
C PRO A 41 31.12 -19.50 48.16
N GLU A 42 32.13 -19.47 49.04
CA GLU A 42 32.87 -18.25 49.41
C GLU A 42 33.53 -17.51 48.23
N ASP A 43 33.98 -18.23 47.20
CA ASP A 43 34.65 -17.65 46.02
C ASP A 43 33.68 -17.14 44.93
N TRP A 44 32.37 -17.28 45.14
CA TRP A 44 31.35 -16.95 44.15
C TRP A 44 30.56 -15.69 44.53
N LYS A 45 30.15 -14.94 43.50
CA LYS A 45 29.34 -13.73 43.60
C LYS A 45 28.08 -13.87 42.75
N ILE A 46 26.96 -13.41 43.28
CA ILE A 46 25.71 -13.28 42.53
C ILE A 46 25.70 -11.92 41.84
N CYS A 47 25.46 -11.91 40.54
CA CYS A 47 25.26 -10.71 39.75
C CYS A 47 23.80 -10.64 39.29
N THR A 48 23.18 -9.46 39.41
CA THR A 48 21.81 -9.21 38.95
C THR A 48 21.83 -8.44 37.65
N HIS A 49 21.35 -9.05 36.58
CA HIS A 49 21.19 -8.41 35.28
C HIS A 49 20.18 -7.24 35.37
N PRO A 50 20.34 -6.15 34.60
CA PRO A 50 19.37 -5.04 34.59
C PRO A 50 17.92 -5.42 34.25
N GLN A 51 17.70 -6.56 33.57
CA GLN A 51 16.35 -7.09 33.29
C GLN A 51 15.79 -7.99 34.40
N GLY A 52 16.55 -8.24 35.47
CA GLY A 52 16.07 -8.87 36.71
C GLY A 52 16.46 -10.33 36.95
N TRP A 53 17.07 -11.02 35.98
CA TRP A 53 17.62 -12.36 36.23
C TRP A 53 18.98 -12.30 36.93
N VAL A 54 19.40 -13.43 37.50
CA VAL A 54 20.68 -13.57 38.21
C VAL A 54 21.58 -14.59 37.52
N TYR A 55 22.89 -14.40 37.68
CA TYR A 55 23.92 -15.35 37.28
C TYR A 55 25.07 -15.32 38.29
N PHE A 56 25.91 -16.34 38.27
CA PHE A 56 26.96 -16.53 39.27
C PHE A 56 28.34 -16.41 38.63
N VAL A 57 29.25 -15.74 39.34
CA VAL A 57 30.61 -15.46 38.87
C VAL A 57 31.61 -15.86 39.96
N ASN A 58 32.67 -16.58 39.58
CA ASN A 58 33.85 -16.78 40.39
C ASN A 58 35.00 -15.94 39.81
N PRO A 59 35.31 -14.76 40.40
CA PRO A 59 36.35 -13.88 39.86
C PRO A 59 37.76 -14.48 39.91
N THR A 60 38.04 -15.34 40.90
CA THR A 60 39.36 -15.93 41.11
C THR A 60 39.66 -16.99 40.05
N ALA A 61 38.67 -17.85 39.78
CA ALA A 61 38.76 -18.92 38.78
C ALA A 61 38.29 -18.50 37.38
N LYS A 62 37.79 -17.27 37.21
CA LYS A 62 37.21 -16.74 35.96
C LYS A 62 36.11 -17.63 35.37
N LEU A 63 35.21 -18.08 36.25
CA LEU A 63 34.09 -18.94 35.89
C LEU A 63 32.79 -18.14 35.96
N VAL A 64 31.91 -18.37 35.00
CA VAL A 64 30.58 -17.76 34.95
C VAL A 64 29.55 -18.84 34.65
N THR A 65 28.38 -18.77 35.28
CA THR A 65 27.29 -19.73 35.01
C THR A 65 25.93 -19.09 35.24
N ASP A 66 24.98 -19.46 34.38
CA ASP A 66 23.56 -19.12 34.51
C ASP A 66 22.82 -20.04 35.48
N HIS A 67 23.47 -21.13 35.89
CA HIS A 67 22.85 -22.14 36.76
C HIS A 67 22.96 -21.80 38.22
N ASP A 68 21.99 -22.29 38.96
CA ASP A 68 21.95 -22.13 40.41
C ASP A 68 22.99 -23.02 41.10
N ILE A 69 24.16 -22.43 41.41
CA ILE A 69 25.25 -23.10 42.13
C ILE A 69 24.92 -23.37 43.60
N ARG A 70 23.78 -22.88 44.12
CA ARG A 70 23.29 -23.25 45.45
C ARG A 70 22.84 -24.72 45.47
N ASN A 71 22.59 -25.31 44.30
CA ASN A 71 22.47 -26.75 44.15
C ASN A 71 23.87 -27.40 44.08
N GLN A 72 24.16 -28.26 45.07
CA GLN A 72 25.45 -28.91 45.20
C GLN A 72 25.81 -29.80 43.99
N ASP A 73 24.84 -30.45 43.35
CA ASP A 73 25.10 -31.30 42.19
C ASP A 73 25.56 -30.47 40.98
N VAL A 74 24.93 -29.31 40.78
CA VAL A 74 25.30 -28.35 39.73
C VAL A 74 26.70 -27.78 40.01
N PHE A 75 26.94 -27.35 41.25
CA PHE A 75 28.25 -26.85 41.68
C PHE A 75 29.37 -27.88 41.45
N ASN A 76 29.18 -29.10 41.93
CA ASN A 76 30.16 -30.18 41.77
C ASN A 76 30.41 -30.50 40.29
N SER A 77 29.37 -30.47 39.45
CA SER A 77 29.52 -30.71 38.01
C SER A 77 30.35 -29.61 37.32
N ILE A 78 30.08 -28.34 37.62
CA ILE A 78 30.81 -27.19 37.07
C ILE A 78 32.28 -27.24 37.52
N MET A 79 32.53 -27.45 38.81
CA MET A 79 33.91 -27.49 39.33
C MET A 79 34.72 -28.64 38.73
N ARG A 80 34.12 -29.82 38.55
CA ARG A 80 34.76 -30.95 37.88
C ARG A 80 35.17 -30.65 36.43
N ASP A 81 34.35 -29.91 35.70
CA ASP A 81 34.68 -29.52 34.32
C ASP A 81 35.67 -28.34 34.28
N ALA A 82 35.64 -27.46 35.29
CA ALA A 82 36.60 -26.36 35.45
C ALA A 82 38.02 -26.84 35.80
N ASP A 83 38.15 -27.98 36.49
CA ASP A 83 39.43 -28.61 36.81
C ASP A 83 40.16 -29.18 35.57
N ARG A 84 39.50 -29.22 34.40
CA ARG A 84 40.17 -29.55 33.14
C ARG A 84 41.19 -28.45 32.84
N ASN A 85 42.45 -28.83 32.71
CA ASN A 85 43.55 -27.89 32.55
C ASN A 85 43.55 -27.28 31.13
N PHE A 86 42.93 -26.11 30.97
CA PHE A 86 42.94 -25.33 29.74
C PHE A 86 44.06 -24.27 29.79
N ALA A 87 44.87 -24.20 28.73
CA ALA A 87 45.88 -23.14 28.59
C ALA A 87 45.23 -21.83 28.15
N LEU A 88 44.67 -21.07 29.09
CA LEU A 88 43.93 -19.83 28.83
C LEU A 88 44.77 -18.58 29.05
N ASN A 89 44.43 -17.51 28.31
CA ASN A 89 45.02 -16.19 28.50
C ASN A 89 44.46 -15.52 29.76
N GLU A 90 45.16 -14.51 30.27
CA GLU A 90 44.68 -13.74 31.44
C GLU A 90 43.37 -12.98 31.18
N SER A 91 43.04 -12.68 29.92
CA SER A 91 41.80 -12.00 29.53
C SER A 91 40.64 -12.95 29.22
N THR A 92 40.83 -14.26 29.41
CA THR A 92 39.84 -15.27 29.05
C THR A 92 39.08 -15.77 30.27
N GLU A 93 37.76 -15.81 30.18
CA GLU A 93 36.87 -16.43 31.16
C GLU A 93 36.07 -17.59 30.55
N MET A 94 35.61 -18.49 31.40
CA MET A 94 34.85 -19.67 31.01
C MET A 94 33.40 -19.53 31.46
N HIS A 95 32.47 -19.55 30.50
CA HIS A 95 31.04 -19.57 30.75
C HIS A 95 30.48 -20.98 30.60
N PHE A 96 29.87 -21.49 31.66
CA PHE A 96 29.23 -22.80 31.73
C PHE A 96 27.73 -22.65 31.54
N PHE A 97 27.20 -23.35 30.54
CA PHE A 97 25.76 -23.50 30.35
C PHE A 97 25.47 -24.96 29.99
N ALA A 98 24.38 -25.52 30.50
CA ALA A 98 24.17 -26.97 30.49
C ALA A 98 23.33 -27.37 29.29
N ARG A 99 23.64 -28.54 28.71
CA ARG A 99 22.76 -29.23 27.77
C ARG A 99 22.12 -30.40 28.50
N HIS A 100 20.80 -30.37 28.68
CA HIS A 100 20.07 -31.60 28.96
C HIS A 100 20.04 -32.44 27.67
N THR A 101 20.98 -33.36 27.51
CA THR A 101 20.85 -34.43 26.52
C THR A 101 19.85 -35.45 27.06
N ILE A 102 18.65 -35.49 26.47
CA ILE A 102 17.69 -36.59 26.66
C ILE A 102 18.25 -37.79 25.88
N GLY A 103 19.20 -38.50 26.48
CA GLY A 103 19.74 -39.77 26.03
C GLY A 103 19.36 -40.85 27.03
N SER A 104 18.97 -42.02 26.53
CA SER A 104 18.47 -43.17 27.29
C SER A 104 19.32 -43.54 28.52
N GLN A 105 18.65 -43.64 29.66
CA GLN A 105 18.99 -44.31 30.92
C GLN A 105 20.03 -43.72 31.90
N GLU A 106 20.81 -42.69 31.58
CA GLU A 106 21.55 -41.92 32.60
C GLU A 106 21.54 -40.42 32.28
N GLN A 107 20.99 -39.60 33.19
CA GLN A 107 21.06 -38.14 33.13
C GLN A 107 22.49 -37.68 33.43
N ILE A 108 23.39 -37.83 32.47
CA ILE A 108 24.72 -37.21 32.57
C ILE A 108 24.54 -35.73 32.19
N MET A 109 24.58 -34.84 33.19
CA MET A 109 24.74 -33.40 32.96
C MET A 109 26.09 -33.17 32.27
N THR A 110 26.07 -32.77 31.01
CA THR A 110 27.27 -32.28 30.31
C THR A 110 27.18 -30.77 30.19
N ASN A 111 28.20 -30.07 30.69
CA ASN A 111 28.30 -28.64 30.54
C ASN A 111 28.94 -28.32 29.19
N LEU A 112 28.36 -27.37 28.46
CA LEU A 112 29.03 -26.73 27.34
C LEU A 112 29.81 -25.55 27.88
N ILE A 113 31.07 -25.43 27.45
CA ILE A 113 31.98 -24.37 27.86
C ILE A 113 32.14 -23.39 26.70
N LEU A 114 31.81 -22.13 26.96
CA LEU A 114 32.12 -21.01 26.09
C LEU A 114 33.33 -20.27 26.67
N PHE A 115 34.41 -20.21 25.90
CA PHE A 115 35.59 -19.43 26.23
C PHE A 115 35.40 -18.01 25.70
N VAL A 116 35.53 -17.02 26.57
CA VAL A 116 35.27 -15.61 26.27
C VAL A 116 36.56 -14.81 26.46
N ASP A 117 37.14 -14.29 25.37
CA ASP A 117 38.34 -13.45 25.42
C ASP A 117 37.98 -11.97 25.29
N HIS A 118 38.09 -11.24 26.40
CA HIS A 118 37.79 -9.80 26.44
C HIS A 118 38.80 -8.93 25.70
N SER A 119 40.05 -9.39 25.56
CA SER A 119 41.09 -8.61 24.88
C SER A 119 40.81 -8.50 23.37
N ARG A 120 40.30 -9.59 22.79
CA ARG A 120 39.95 -9.69 21.37
C ARG A 120 38.47 -9.45 21.09
N CYS A 121 37.63 -9.36 22.12
CA CYS A 121 36.17 -9.30 22.01
C CYS A 121 35.62 -10.48 21.18
N THR A 122 36.10 -11.69 21.46
CA THR A 122 35.73 -12.92 20.75
C THR A 122 35.37 -14.03 21.73
N ALA A 123 34.42 -14.89 21.37
CA ALA A 123 34.09 -16.08 22.14
C ALA A 123 33.95 -17.31 21.24
N TYR A 124 34.29 -18.49 21.76
CA TYR A 124 34.35 -19.74 21.00
C TYR A 124 34.14 -20.95 21.93
N TYR A 125 33.72 -22.07 21.34
CA TYR A 125 33.48 -23.32 22.06
C TYR A 125 34.77 -24.15 22.20
N GLU A 126 34.73 -25.17 23.06
CA GLU A 126 35.86 -26.05 23.36
C GLU A 126 36.49 -26.70 22.12
N ASP A 127 35.69 -27.08 21.12
CA ASP A 127 36.15 -27.65 19.85
C ASP A 127 36.98 -26.67 19.00
N GLU A 128 36.84 -25.38 19.25
CA GLU A 128 37.53 -24.31 18.52
C GLU A 128 38.74 -23.74 19.29
N LEU A 129 39.05 -24.24 20.49
CA LEU A 129 40.05 -23.69 21.41
C LEU A 129 41.47 -23.65 20.80
N GLU A 130 41.92 -24.73 20.16
CA GLU A 130 43.25 -24.79 19.52
C GLU A 130 43.39 -23.77 18.38
N SER A 131 42.33 -23.60 17.60
CA SER A 131 42.27 -22.64 16.49
C SER A 131 42.27 -21.19 17.01
N ALA A 132 41.53 -20.93 18.09
CA ALA A 132 41.38 -19.58 18.64
C ALA A 132 42.63 -19.08 19.41
N THR A 133 43.34 -19.98 20.08
CA THR A 133 44.57 -19.68 20.82
C THR A 133 45.78 -19.46 19.91
N ASN A 134 45.67 -19.83 18.63
CA ASN A 134 46.72 -19.57 17.65
C ASN A 134 46.87 -18.05 17.41
N LYS A 135 48.11 -17.55 17.43
CA LYS A 135 48.42 -16.11 17.29
C LYS A 135 48.31 -15.60 15.85
N GLN A 136 48.09 -16.49 14.89
CA GLN A 136 47.91 -16.12 13.49
C GLN A 136 46.56 -15.39 13.29
N PRO A 137 46.50 -14.40 12.39
CA PRO A 137 45.24 -13.73 12.06
C PRO A 137 44.26 -14.73 11.46
N GLU A 138 43.02 -14.71 11.94
CA GLU A 138 41.94 -15.56 11.44
C GLU A 138 41.62 -15.19 9.99
N TYR A 139 41.92 -16.07 9.05
CA TYR A 139 41.73 -15.81 7.62
C TYR A 139 40.29 -16.00 7.16
N ASP A 140 39.44 -16.64 7.96
CA ASP A 140 38.02 -16.88 7.65
C ASP A 140 37.13 -15.76 8.25
N PRO A 141 36.58 -14.86 7.42
CA PRO A 141 35.75 -13.75 7.89
C PRO A 141 34.48 -14.22 8.60
N LEU A 142 33.87 -15.34 8.19
CA LEU A 142 32.63 -15.82 8.80
C LEU A 142 32.87 -16.32 10.21
N ARG A 143 33.95 -17.06 10.43
CA ARG A 143 34.33 -17.54 11.76
C ARG A 143 34.63 -16.37 12.69
N ALA A 144 35.36 -15.36 12.22
CA ALA A 144 35.63 -14.13 12.99
C ALA A 144 34.33 -13.41 13.39
N ILE A 145 33.39 -13.22 12.44
CA ILE A 145 32.08 -12.62 12.68
C ILE A 145 31.28 -13.42 13.71
N ARG A 146 31.26 -14.75 13.58
CA ARG A 146 30.55 -15.65 14.51
C ARG A 146 31.11 -15.53 15.93
N ARG A 147 32.44 -15.51 16.09
CA ARG A 147 33.11 -15.39 17.39
C ARG A 147 32.84 -14.05 18.06
N ALA A 148 32.88 -12.95 17.30
CA ALA A 148 32.49 -11.64 17.80
C ALA A 148 31.00 -11.60 18.19
N ARG A 149 30.11 -12.23 17.41
CA ARG A 149 28.69 -12.35 17.78
C ARG A 149 28.49 -13.10 19.08
N LEU A 150 29.18 -14.22 19.28
CA LEU A 150 29.12 -15.01 20.52
C LEU A 150 29.56 -14.16 21.72
N TYR A 151 30.66 -13.41 21.56
CA TYR A 151 31.16 -12.50 22.59
C TYR A 151 30.13 -11.44 22.98
N TRP A 152 29.59 -10.69 22.00
CA TRP A 152 28.62 -9.64 22.30
C TRP A 152 27.31 -10.18 22.85
N ASN A 153 26.90 -11.39 22.45
CA ASN A 153 25.77 -12.08 23.06
C ASN A 153 26.05 -12.46 24.53
N TYR A 154 27.27 -12.88 24.83
CA TYR A 154 27.68 -13.19 26.19
C TYR A 154 27.71 -11.94 27.08
N VAL A 155 28.36 -10.85 26.64
CA VAL A 155 28.43 -9.56 27.35
C VAL A 155 27.04 -8.97 27.58
N TRP A 156 26.12 -9.13 26.62
CA TRP A 156 24.73 -8.71 26.77
C TRP A 156 24.02 -9.43 27.92
N ASN A 157 24.25 -10.74 28.08
CA ASN A 157 23.65 -11.53 29.16
C ASN A 157 24.34 -11.35 30.52
N HIS A 158 25.64 -11.00 30.53
CA HIS A 158 26.46 -10.94 31.75
C HIS A 158 27.21 -9.59 31.94
N PRO A 159 26.53 -8.44 31.93
CA PRO A 159 27.13 -7.11 31.79
C PRO A 159 27.73 -6.50 33.06
N VAL A 160 27.56 -7.14 34.23
CA VAL A 160 27.77 -6.50 35.54
C VAL A 160 29.21 -6.66 36.03
N HIS A 161 29.77 -7.86 35.86
CA HIS A 161 31.12 -8.19 36.33
C HIS A 161 32.22 -7.84 35.31
N ILE A 162 31.82 -7.47 34.09
CA ILE A 162 32.71 -7.20 32.97
C ILE A 162 32.78 -5.68 32.73
N PRO A 163 33.97 -5.09 32.63
CA PRO A 163 34.10 -3.70 32.19
C PRO A 163 33.66 -3.58 30.71
N THR A 164 32.95 -2.51 30.37
CA THR A 164 32.63 -2.24 28.96
C THR A 164 33.93 -2.09 28.16
N PRO A 165 34.12 -2.84 27.05
CA PRO A 165 35.31 -2.67 26.21
C PRO A 165 35.42 -1.24 25.67
N GLU A 166 36.62 -0.66 25.69
CA GLU A 166 36.83 0.74 25.27
C GLU A 166 36.46 0.98 23.80
N SER A 167 36.73 -0.01 22.93
CA SER A 167 36.40 0.02 21.51
C SER A 167 34.90 -0.14 21.21
N ALA A 168 34.09 -0.59 22.17
CA ALA A 168 32.67 -0.91 21.95
C ALA A 168 31.87 0.30 21.48
N ALA A 169 32.09 1.46 22.11
CA ALA A 169 31.38 2.69 21.76
C ALA A 169 31.76 3.17 20.36
N THR A 170 33.05 3.16 20.02
CA THR A 170 33.53 3.55 18.69
C THR A 170 33.03 2.62 17.59
N GLU A 171 33.01 1.31 17.85
CA GLU A 171 32.52 0.33 16.88
C GLU A 171 31.00 0.43 16.69
N ALA A 172 30.26 0.65 17.77
CA ALA A 172 28.82 0.87 17.70
C ALA A 172 28.48 2.14 16.92
N LEU A 173 29.22 3.24 17.14
CA LEU A 173 29.07 4.48 16.37
C LEU A 173 29.34 4.28 14.88
N ASP A 174 30.42 3.58 14.52
CA ASP A 174 30.76 3.29 13.13
C ASP A 174 29.67 2.45 12.45
N ALA A 175 29.24 1.36 13.09
CA ALA A 175 28.17 0.51 12.58
C ALA A 175 26.85 1.28 12.39
N LEU A 176 26.42 2.05 13.40
CA LEU A 176 25.19 2.85 13.32
C LEU A 176 25.28 3.95 12.26
N THR A 177 26.44 4.58 12.09
CA THR A 177 26.67 5.61 11.06
C THR A 177 26.56 5.00 9.66
N TRP A 178 27.15 3.81 9.45
CA TRP A 178 26.97 3.09 8.19
C TRP A 178 25.51 2.71 7.97
N PHE A 179 24.82 2.18 8.98
CA PHE A 179 23.41 1.81 8.85
C PHE A 179 22.53 3.02 8.52
N TYR A 180 22.76 4.15 9.17
CA TYR A 180 22.09 5.41 8.83
C TYR A 180 22.36 5.83 7.38
N THR A 181 23.62 5.73 6.94
CA THR A 181 24.05 6.12 5.60
C THR A 181 23.45 5.22 4.52
N ASP A 182 23.45 3.89 4.72
CA ASP A 182 22.83 2.96 3.78
C ASP A 182 21.31 3.18 3.67
N ASN A 183 20.65 3.53 4.78
CA ASN A 183 19.24 3.96 4.73
C ASN A 183 19.01 5.19 3.83
N LEU A 184 19.96 6.13 3.78
CA LEU A 184 19.88 7.31 2.92
C LEU A 184 20.20 7.00 1.45
N ILE A 185 21.23 6.18 1.21
CA ILE A 185 21.70 5.85 -0.15
C ILE A 185 20.76 4.84 -0.82
N SER A 186 20.43 3.76 -0.12
CA SER A 186 19.68 2.62 -0.65
C SER A 186 18.17 2.76 -0.42
N GLY A 187 17.74 3.65 0.48
CA GLY A 187 16.31 3.92 0.75
C GLY A 187 15.54 2.66 1.10
N ASN A 188 14.48 2.37 0.33
CA ASN A 188 13.63 1.18 0.52
C ASN A 188 14.28 -0.16 0.10
N ARG A 189 15.53 -0.13 -0.39
CA ARG A 189 16.34 -1.31 -0.73
C ARG A 189 17.37 -1.65 0.36
N SER A 190 17.50 -0.80 1.38
CA SER A 190 18.43 -1.01 2.49
C SER A 190 18.04 -2.25 3.30
N THR A 191 19.01 -3.12 3.60
CA THR A 191 18.81 -4.36 4.38
C THR A 191 19.39 -4.29 5.79
N VAL A 192 20.04 -3.18 6.16
CA VAL A 192 20.72 -3.03 7.47
C VAL A 192 19.74 -3.19 8.64
N PRO A 193 20.18 -3.56 9.86
CA PRO A 193 19.28 -4.05 10.90
C PRO A 193 18.37 -2.96 11.50
N PHE A 194 18.81 -1.70 11.49
CA PHE A 194 18.08 -0.57 12.08
C PHE A 194 17.56 0.40 11.01
N ALA A 195 16.36 0.91 11.22
CA ALA A 195 15.77 1.97 10.41
C ALA A 195 16.45 3.32 10.65
N LYS A 196 16.22 4.28 9.74
CA LYS A 196 16.80 5.62 9.85
C LYS A 196 16.50 6.30 11.19
N SER A 197 15.23 6.32 11.60
CA SER A 197 14.81 6.93 12.87
C SER A 197 15.41 6.20 14.08
N GLU A 198 15.47 4.87 14.03
CA GLU A 198 16.11 4.07 15.07
C GLU A 198 17.60 4.40 15.17
N CYS A 199 18.31 4.55 14.03
CA CYS A 199 19.72 4.95 14.03
C CYS A 199 19.92 6.34 14.66
N GLU A 200 19.04 7.30 14.39
CA GLU A 200 19.10 8.66 14.99
C GLU A 200 18.97 8.59 16.53
N ASP A 201 18.01 7.81 17.02
CA ASP A 201 17.81 7.60 18.45
C ASP A 201 18.98 6.86 19.11
N LEU A 202 19.44 5.78 18.47
CA LEU A 202 20.55 4.96 18.98
C LEU A 202 21.86 5.77 19.00
N LEU A 203 22.19 6.52 17.94
CA LEU A 203 23.37 7.38 17.90
C LEU A 203 23.33 8.42 19.03
N ARG A 204 22.18 9.07 19.25
CA ARG A 204 21.99 10.03 20.34
C ARG A 204 22.30 9.38 21.70
N ILE A 205 21.79 8.18 21.97
CA ILE A 205 22.01 7.47 23.22
C ILE A 205 23.47 7.04 23.36
N VAL A 206 24.10 6.53 22.31
CA VAL A 206 25.53 6.15 22.34
C VAL A 206 26.42 7.36 22.66
N HIS A 207 26.13 8.53 22.08
CA HIS A 207 26.85 9.76 22.41
C HIS A 207 26.66 10.17 23.89
N GLN A 208 25.44 10.06 24.43
CA GLN A 208 25.18 10.35 25.84
C GLN A 208 25.89 9.37 26.79
N LEU A 209 25.94 8.09 26.43
CA LEU A 209 26.60 7.03 27.20
C LEU A 209 28.13 6.99 27.01
N SER A 210 28.68 7.82 26.12
CA SER A 210 30.13 7.99 25.95
C SER A 210 30.74 8.91 27.02
N ASP A 211 29.90 9.59 27.79
CA ASP A 211 30.33 10.39 28.94
C ASP A 211 30.97 9.50 30.03
N SER A 212 32.07 9.96 30.61
CA SER A 212 32.88 9.21 31.59
C SER A 212 32.09 8.78 32.82
N LYS A 213 31.02 9.50 33.15
CA LYS A 213 30.08 9.16 34.24
C LYS A 213 29.39 7.80 34.09
N TYR A 214 29.33 7.26 32.88
CA TYR A 214 28.72 5.95 32.60
C TYR A 214 29.74 4.83 32.38
N GLY A 215 31.03 5.09 32.60
CA GLY A 215 32.14 4.17 32.31
C GLY A 215 31.92 2.72 32.77
N HIS A 216 31.40 2.55 33.99
CA HIS A 216 31.12 1.25 34.62
C HIS A 216 29.63 0.91 34.76
N SER A 217 28.75 1.61 34.04
CA SER A 217 27.31 1.35 34.14
C SER A 217 26.95 0.05 33.43
N PRO A 218 26.30 -0.93 34.11
CA PRO A 218 25.82 -2.14 33.44
C PRO A 218 24.86 -1.83 32.29
N ALA A 219 24.08 -0.74 32.40
CA ALA A 219 23.18 -0.29 31.34
C ALA A 219 23.94 0.11 30.06
N ARG A 220 25.10 0.77 30.20
CA ARG A 220 25.99 1.09 29.08
C ARG A 220 26.51 -0.19 28.41
N THR A 221 26.98 -1.15 29.21
CA THR A 221 27.48 -2.45 28.72
C THR A 221 26.39 -3.22 27.97
N VAL A 222 25.17 -3.30 28.52
CA VAL A 222 24.02 -3.97 27.85
C VAL A 222 23.67 -3.30 26.54
N PHE A 223 23.61 -1.96 26.54
CA PHE A 223 23.17 -1.23 25.35
C PHE A 223 24.17 -1.36 24.19
N LEU A 224 25.46 -1.19 24.47
CA LEU A 224 26.52 -1.33 23.45
C LEU A 224 26.65 -2.78 22.97
N SER A 225 26.59 -3.75 23.88
CA SER A 225 26.67 -5.16 23.50
C SER A 225 25.46 -5.59 22.66
N TRP A 226 24.27 -5.08 22.93
CA TRP A 226 23.09 -5.32 22.10
C TRP A 226 23.26 -4.77 20.68
N ILE A 227 23.71 -3.52 20.52
CA ILE A 227 23.95 -2.92 19.19
C ILE A 227 24.96 -3.75 18.41
N LEU A 228 26.09 -4.09 19.03
CA LEU A 228 27.16 -4.84 18.38
C LEU A 228 26.73 -6.27 18.06
N ARG A 229 26.01 -6.94 18.97
CA ARG A 229 25.41 -8.24 18.72
C ARG A 229 24.51 -8.24 17.48
N GLU A 230 23.58 -7.28 17.36
CA GLU A 230 22.71 -7.19 16.18
C GLU A 230 23.51 -6.82 14.92
N SER A 231 24.55 -6.01 15.05
CA SER A 231 25.46 -5.66 13.94
C SER A 231 26.21 -6.90 13.41
N TYR A 232 26.79 -7.71 14.29
CA TYR A 232 27.49 -8.94 13.91
C TYR A 232 26.54 -10.03 13.43
N LYS A 233 25.33 -10.12 13.97
CA LYS A 233 24.28 -11.00 13.47
C LYS A 233 23.83 -10.62 12.06
N TYR A 234 23.70 -9.33 11.76
CA TYR A 234 23.46 -8.85 10.41
C TYR A 234 24.63 -9.19 9.47
N ARG A 235 25.88 -8.94 9.90
CA ARG A 235 27.08 -9.27 9.13
C ARG A 235 27.15 -10.77 8.79
N ASP A 236 26.79 -11.64 9.73
CA ASP A 236 26.70 -13.10 9.51
C ASP A 236 25.63 -13.44 8.46
N ALA A 237 24.42 -12.87 8.59
CA ALA A 237 23.31 -13.10 7.66
C ALA A 237 23.61 -12.63 6.22
N GLU A 238 24.40 -11.56 6.07
CA GLU A 238 24.81 -11.05 4.76
C GLU A 238 26.07 -11.72 4.21
N ASN A 239 26.70 -12.62 4.96
CA ASN A 239 28.02 -13.18 4.66
C ASN A 239 29.06 -12.07 4.40
N HIS A 240 29.10 -11.11 5.31
CA HIS A 240 29.95 -9.93 5.20
C HIS A 240 31.43 -10.31 5.04
N GLY A 241 32.11 -9.66 4.09
CA GLY A 241 33.54 -9.91 3.81
C GLY A 241 33.85 -11.12 2.94
N LEU A 242 32.87 -11.95 2.54
CA LEU A 242 33.12 -13.11 1.66
C LEU A 242 33.08 -12.81 0.17
N ARG A 243 32.36 -11.76 -0.25
CA ARG A 243 32.08 -11.50 -1.67
C ARG A 243 32.87 -10.30 -2.16
N THR A 244 33.40 -10.41 -3.37
CA THR A 244 33.94 -9.26 -4.09
C THR A 244 32.82 -8.29 -4.46
N ALA A 245 33.16 -7.03 -4.77
CA ALA A 245 32.18 -6.03 -5.18
C ALA A 245 31.31 -6.48 -6.37
N LYS A 246 31.89 -7.21 -7.35
CA LYS A 246 31.16 -7.73 -8.52
C LYS A 246 30.17 -8.83 -8.14
N GLU A 247 30.58 -9.76 -7.29
CA GLU A 247 29.73 -10.85 -6.82
C GLU A 247 28.60 -10.33 -5.92
N PHE A 248 28.89 -9.29 -5.13
CA PHE A 248 27.90 -8.68 -4.25
C PHE A 248 26.74 -8.04 -5.02
N VAL A 249 27.00 -7.35 -6.13
CA VAL A 249 25.94 -6.80 -7.00
C VAL A 249 25.05 -7.93 -7.53
N SER A 250 25.65 -9.03 -7.96
CA SER A 250 24.91 -10.20 -8.46
C SER A 250 24.12 -10.90 -7.35
N TYR A 251 24.69 -10.99 -6.15
CA TYR A 251 24.04 -11.54 -4.96
C TYR A 251 22.83 -10.71 -4.53
N GLN A 252 22.97 -9.38 -4.48
CA GLN A 252 21.86 -8.48 -4.20
C GLN A 252 20.77 -8.58 -5.27
N ALA A 253 21.14 -8.68 -6.56
CA ALA A 253 20.19 -8.87 -7.64
C ALA A 253 19.39 -10.19 -7.53
N ARG A 254 19.96 -11.23 -6.90
CA ARG A 254 19.27 -12.49 -6.60
C ARG A 254 18.39 -12.41 -5.35
N LYS A 255 18.75 -11.56 -4.38
CA LYS A 255 17.95 -11.30 -3.16
C LYS A 255 16.73 -10.42 -3.45
N LEU A 256 16.83 -9.52 -4.43
CA LEU A 256 15.65 -8.86 -4.97
C LEU A 256 14.67 -9.93 -5.45
N PRO A 257 13.36 -9.80 -5.16
CA PRO A 257 12.38 -10.80 -5.55
C PRO A 257 12.51 -11.07 -7.04
N GLN A 258 13.09 -12.20 -7.41
CA GLN A 258 12.79 -12.75 -8.71
C GLN A 258 11.31 -13.11 -8.65
N SER A 259 10.59 -12.76 -9.70
CA SER A 259 9.27 -13.33 -9.96
C SER A 259 9.45 -14.84 -9.96
N GLU A 260 9.30 -15.50 -8.80
CA GLU A 260 9.20 -16.95 -8.74
C GLU A 260 8.14 -17.30 -9.78
N PRO A 261 8.49 -18.07 -10.83
CA PRO A 261 7.48 -18.56 -11.74
C PRO A 261 6.54 -19.35 -10.87
N LEU A 262 5.29 -18.87 -10.72
CA LEU A 262 4.26 -19.60 -10.02
C LEU A 262 4.30 -21.04 -10.55
N PRO A 263 4.22 -22.06 -9.69
CA PRO A 263 4.16 -23.45 -10.14
C PRO A 263 3.11 -23.52 -11.24
N ALA A 264 3.54 -23.89 -12.46
CA ALA A 264 2.70 -23.77 -13.64
C ALA A 264 1.37 -24.47 -13.36
N PRO A 265 0.26 -23.72 -13.22
CA PRO A 265 -1.03 -24.35 -12.96
C PRO A 265 -1.33 -25.29 -14.12
N SER A 266 -2.09 -26.35 -13.85
CA SER A 266 -2.56 -27.22 -14.92
C SER A 266 -3.19 -26.36 -16.03
N PRO A 267 -2.93 -26.64 -17.33
CA PRO A 267 -3.36 -25.75 -18.41
C PRO A 267 -4.85 -25.40 -18.36
N ALA A 268 -5.68 -26.36 -17.93
CA ALA A 268 -7.12 -26.19 -17.74
C ALA A 268 -7.49 -25.29 -16.54
N GLY A 269 -6.82 -25.46 -15.39
CA GLY A 269 -7.06 -24.63 -14.20
C GLY A 269 -6.62 -23.18 -14.41
N SER A 270 -5.50 -22.99 -15.11
CA SER A 270 -5.00 -21.65 -15.48
C SER A 270 -5.97 -20.89 -16.38
N PHE A 271 -6.59 -21.59 -17.34
CA PHE A 271 -7.52 -20.98 -18.29
C PHE A 271 -8.83 -20.55 -17.63
N ILE A 272 -9.43 -21.41 -16.79
CA ILE A 272 -10.67 -21.08 -16.07
C ILE A 272 -10.43 -19.91 -15.10
N GLN A 273 -9.33 -19.95 -14.35
CA GLN A 273 -8.94 -18.87 -13.46
C GLN A 273 -8.69 -17.56 -14.22
N PHE A 274 -8.06 -17.63 -15.39
CA PHE A 274 -7.87 -16.48 -16.27
C PHE A 274 -9.21 -15.88 -16.72
N LEU A 275 -10.16 -16.72 -17.14
CA LEU A 275 -11.49 -16.26 -17.55
C LEU A 275 -12.26 -15.60 -16.39
N ILE A 276 -12.28 -16.22 -15.22
CA ILE A 276 -12.95 -15.67 -14.03
C ILE A 276 -12.35 -14.31 -13.66
N ILE A 277 -11.02 -14.21 -13.58
CA ILE A 277 -10.36 -12.96 -13.19
C ILE A 277 -10.60 -11.87 -14.24
N ARG A 278 -10.52 -12.19 -15.54
CA ARG A 278 -10.66 -11.21 -16.63
C ARG A 278 -12.10 -10.76 -16.84
N PHE A 279 -13.06 -11.68 -16.89
CA PHE A 279 -14.43 -11.39 -17.31
C PHE A 279 -15.38 -11.17 -16.12
N LEU A 280 -15.29 -12.00 -15.08
CA LEU A 280 -16.21 -11.88 -13.93
C LEU A 280 -15.73 -10.82 -12.92
N PHE A 281 -14.42 -10.69 -12.75
CA PHE A 281 -13.81 -9.79 -11.77
C PHE A 281 -13.14 -8.56 -12.41
N PHE A 282 -13.30 -8.35 -13.73
CA PHE A 282 -12.79 -7.19 -14.48
C PHE A 282 -11.27 -6.93 -14.31
N GLY A 283 -10.49 -7.95 -13.95
CA GLY A 283 -9.07 -7.84 -13.67
C GLY A 283 -8.72 -7.14 -12.35
N ILE A 284 -9.71 -6.73 -11.54
CA ILE A 284 -9.52 -6.03 -10.26
C ILE A 284 -8.65 -6.83 -9.27
N PRO A 285 -8.80 -8.18 -9.11
CA PRO A 285 -7.96 -8.97 -8.23
C PRO A 285 -6.46 -8.85 -8.48
N ASN A 286 -6.04 -8.57 -9.73
CA ASN A 286 -4.61 -8.45 -10.04
C ASN A 286 -3.98 -7.22 -9.38
N ALA A 287 -4.73 -6.12 -9.27
CA ALA A 287 -4.28 -4.92 -8.58
C ALA A 287 -4.12 -5.19 -7.08
N TYR A 288 -5.11 -5.84 -6.45
CA TYR A 288 -5.03 -6.23 -5.04
C TYR A 288 -3.91 -7.23 -4.77
N PHE A 289 -3.70 -8.20 -5.66
CA PHE A 289 -2.60 -9.17 -5.56
C PHE A 289 -1.24 -8.48 -5.59
N LEU A 290 -1.03 -7.55 -6.51
CA LEU A 290 0.21 -6.79 -6.60
C LEU A 290 0.46 -5.97 -5.32
N HIS A 291 -0.57 -5.31 -4.80
CA HIS A 291 -0.45 -4.52 -3.58
C HIS A 291 -0.16 -5.38 -2.34
N VAL A 292 -0.85 -6.51 -2.15
CA VAL A 292 -0.59 -7.44 -1.05
C VAL A 292 0.82 -8.03 -1.15
N LYS A 293 1.28 -8.37 -2.36
CA LYS A 293 2.64 -8.88 -2.57
C LYS A 293 3.68 -7.83 -2.18
N LEU A 294 3.54 -6.61 -2.67
CA LEU A 294 4.47 -5.51 -2.36
C LEU A 294 4.52 -5.16 -0.86
N THR A 295 3.41 -5.28 -0.14
CA THR A 295 3.34 -4.94 1.29
C THR A 295 3.79 -6.08 2.20
N SER A 296 3.70 -7.33 1.74
CA SER A 296 4.16 -8.52 2.46
C SER A 296 5.63 -8.87 2.22
N GLU A 297 6.32 -8.15 1.33
CA GLU A 297 7.72 -8.37 1.01
C GLU A 297 8.65 -8.05 2.20
N TYR A 298 9.24 -9.09 2.77
CA TYR A 298 10.30 -8.93 3.76
C TYR A 298 11.63 -8.55 3.08
N ARG A 299 12.12 -7.35 3.39
CA ARG A 299 13.38 -6.79 2.86
C ARG A 299 14.50 -6.68 3.90
N GLY A 300 14.44 -7.50 4.96
CA GLY A 300 15.43 -7.51 6.04
C GLY A 300 14.96 -6.85 7.35
N ARG A 301 13.89 -6.03 7.33
CA ARG A 301 13.32 -5.40 8.54
C ARG A 301 11.86 -5.71 8.74
N LEU A 302 11.53 -6.40 9.83
CA LEU A 302 10.14 -6.72 10.19
C LEU A 302 9.29 -5.46 10.44
N ALA A 303 9.87 -4.43 11.08
CA ALA A 303 9.20 -3.16 11.32
C ALA A 303 8.78 -2.45 10.02
N SER A 304 9.60 -2.54 8.97
CA SER A 304 9.27 -1.92 7.68
C SER A 304 8.08 -2.60 6.99
N VAL A 305 7.98 -3.93 7.12
CA VAL A 305 6.84 -4.70 6.61
C VAL A 305 5.57 -4.33 7.37
N GLN A 306 5.66 -4.22 8.70
CA GLN A 306 4.53 -3.79 9.52
C GLN A 306 4.03 -2.39 9.14
N ILE A 307 4.92 -1.40 9.01
CA ILE A 307 4.54 -0.03 8.62
C ILE A 307 3.90 0.01 7.22
N ASN A 308 4.46 -0.74 6.26
CA ASN A 308 3.91 -0.82 4.90
C ASN A 308 2.53 -1.47 4.89
N TRP A 309 2.32 -2.48 5.76
CA TRP A 309 1.04 -3.13 5.94
C TRP A 309 0.00 -2.21 6.57
N GLU A 310 0.34 -1.49 7.64
CA GLU A 310 -0.55 -0.52 8.30
C GLU A 310 -1.05 0.53 7.29
N LYS A 311 -0.13 1.10 6.49
CA LYS A 311 -0.49 2.04 5.41
C LYS A 311 -1.39 1.42 4.36
N TYR A 312 -1.17 0.15 4.03
CA TYR A 312 -2.01 -0.57 3.06
C TYR A 312 -3.42 -0.81 3.60
N VAL A 313 -3.55 -1.22 4.86
CA VAL A 313 -4.84 -1.39 5.52
C VAL A 313 -5.58 -0.06 5.62
N ASP A 314 -4.91 1.03 6.00
CA ASP A 314 -5.51 2.37 6.03
C ASP A 314 -6.07 2.78 4.67
N ARG A 315 -5.32 2.50 3.59
CA ARG A 315 -5.78 2.75 2.22
C ARG A 315 -7.00 1.87 1.89
N LEU A 316 -6.94 0.58 2.20
CA LEU A 316 -8.00 -0.38 1.90
C LEU A 316 -9.31 -0.07 2.64
N VAL A 317 -9.21 0.34 3.90
CA VAL A 317 -10.35 0.82 4.70
C VAL A 317 -10.99 2.05 4.08
N ARG A 318 -10.19 3.03 3.61
CA ARG A 318 -10.71 4.21 2.91
C ARG A 318 -11.40 3.85 1.60
N GLU A 319 -10.79 2.96 0.80
CA GLU A 319 -11.40 2.45 -0.44
C GLU A 319 -12.76 1.80 -0.16
N TYR A 320 -12.85 0.93 0.85
CA TYR A 320 -14.13 0.30 1.22
C TYR A 320 -15.16 1.28 1.75
N SER A 321 -14.74 2.32 2.49
CA SER A 321 -15.65 3.39 2.90
C SER A 321 -16.28 4.10 1.69
N HIS A 322 -15.51 4.36 0.63
CA HIS A 322 -16.06 4.90 -0.61
C HIS A 322 -17.00 3.92 -1.31
N PHE A 323 -16.65 2.64 -1.39
CA PHE A 323 -17.53 1.63 -1.99
C PHE A 323 -18.84 1.48 -1.22
N LEU A 324 -18.79 1.55 0.11
CA LEU A 324 -19.99 1.52 0.95
C LEU A 324 -20.92 2.69 0.64
N LEU A 325 -20.37 3.91 0.54
CA LEU A 325 -21.16 5.10 0.21
C LEU A 325 -21.79 5.02 -1.18
N ILE A 326 -21.03 4.57 -2.19
CA ILE A 326 -21.58 4.44 -3.56
C ILE A 326 -22.62 3.31 -3.62
N SER A 327 -22.37 2.18 -2.96
CA SER A 327 -23.28 1.03 -2.95
C SER A 327 -24.60 1.36 -2.25
N THR A 328 -24.59 2.14 -1.16
CA THR A 328 -25.81 2.55 -0.47
C THR A 328 -26.63 3.53 -1.30
N VAL A 329 -25.99 4.53 -1.93
CA VAL A 329 -26.66 5.46 -2.85
C VAL A 329 -27.27 4.72 -4.03
N LEU A 330 -26.52 3.79 -4.64
CA LEU A 330 -27.02 2.98 -5.74
C LEU A 330 -28.18 2.08 -5.30
N LEU A 331 -28.10 1.43 -4.15
CA LEU A 331 -29.19 0.62 -3.61
C LEU A 331 -30.46 1.45 -3.41
N SER A 332 -30.34 2.67 -2.85
CA SER A 332 -31.47 3.59 -2.70
C SER A 332 -32.07 3.99 -4.06
N ALA A 333 -31.23 4.29 -5.06
CA ALA A 333 -31.68 4.60 -6.41
C ALA A 333 -32.38 3.40 -7.07
N THR A 334 -31.85 2.19 -6.91
CA THR A 334 -32.43 0.95 -7.45
C THR A 334 -33.78 0.61 -6.80
N ILE A 335 -33.92 0.78 -5.48
CA ILE A 335 -35.20 0.60 -4.79
C ILE A 335 -36.21 1.66 -5.22
N GLY A 336 -35.77 2.92 -5.39
CA GLY A 336 -36.60 3.99 -5.92
C GLY A 336 -37.09 3.69 -7.34
N PHE A 337 -36.20 3.19 -8.20
CA PHE A 337 -36.55 2.78 -9.56
C PHE A 337 -37.53 1.60 -9.59
N LEU A 338 -37.33 0.58 -8.75
CA LEU A 338 -38.25 -0.55 -8.59
C LEU A 338 -39.65 -0.15 -8.08
N SER A 339 -39.78 1.03 -7.48
CA SER A 339 -41.06 1.57 -7.01
C SER A 339 -41.85 2.26 -8.12
N ALA A 340 -41.26 2.46 -9.29
CA ALA A 340 -41.96 3.01 -10.46
C ALA A 340 -43.02 2.03 -10.97
N GLN A 341 -44.14 2.57 -11.49
CA GLN A 341 -45.21 1.76 -12.07
C GLN A 341 -44.84 1.33 -13.51
N ASP A 342 -45.38 0.20 -13.96
CA ASP A 342 -45.27 -0.31 -15.35
C ASP A 342 -43.85 -0.65 -15.87
N LEU A 343 -42.99 -1.19 -15.00
CA LEU A 343 -41.64 -1.63 -15.38
C LEU A 343 -41.63 -2.90 -16.27
N PRO A 344 -40.75 -2.98 -17.28
CA PRO A 344 -40.53 -4.21 -18.05
C PRO A 344 -39.94 -5.33 -17.19
N GLU A 345 -40.26 -6.59 -17.51
CA GLU A 345 -39.72 -7.77 -16.83
C GLU A 345 -38.18 -7.79 -16.82
N LEU A 346 -37.55 -7.39 -17.94
CA LEU A 346 -36.09 -7.27 -18.03
C LEU A 346 -35.54 -6.20 -17.08
N SER A 347 -36.17 -5.02 -17.00
CA SER A 347 -35.75 -3.98 -16.05
C SER A 347 -35.92 -4.40 -14.61
N ILE A 348 -36.98 -5.13 -14.28
CA ILE A 348 -37.19 -5.67 -12.94
C ILE A 348 -36.08 -6.67 -12.60
N PHE A 349 -35.80 -7.62 -13.49
CA PHE A 349 -34.75 -8.63 -13.29
C PHE A 349 -33.38 -8.01 -13.04
N PHE A 350 -32.97 -7.07 -13.90
CA PHE A 350 -31.67 -6.41 -13.78
C PHE A 350 -31.61 -5.45 -12.57
N SER A 351 -32.72 -4.81 -12.19
CA SER A 351 -32.77 -3.99 -10.98
C SER A 351 -32.67 -4.83 -9.70
N ILE A 352 -33.33 -5.97 -9.63
CA ILE A 352 -33.20 -6.90 -8.49
C ILE A 352 -31.75 -7.42 -8.40
N THR A 353 -31.14 -7.76 -9.54
CA THR A 353 -29.74 -8.17 -9.59
C THR A 353 -28.81 -7.07 -9.08
N SER A 354 -29.05 -5.81 -9.48
CA SER A 354 -28.31 -4.65 -8.99
C SER A 354 -28.48 -4.44 -7.48
N ALA A 355 -29.69 -4.58 -6.96
CA ALA A 355 -29.97 -4.44 -5.53
C ALA A 355 -29.25 -5.51 -4.71
N LEU A 356 -29.27 -6.77 -5.15
CA LEU A 356 -28.57 -7.87 -4.50
C LEU A 356 -27.04 -7.69 -4.55
N ALA A 357 -26.50 -7.26 -5.70
CA ALA A 357 -25.08 -6.98 -5.83
C ALA A 357 -24.64 -5.80 -4.93
N SER A 358 -25.45 -4.73 -4.85
CA SER A 358 -25.20 -3.59 -3.94
C SER A 358 -25.23 -4.02 -2.48
N LEU A 359 -26.22 -4.84 -2.09
CA LEU A 359 -26.30 -5.39 -0.73
C LEU A 359 -25.10 -6.28 -0.40
N GLY A 360 -24.68 -7.13 -1.33
CA GLY A 360 -23.49 -7.96 -1.19
C GLY A 360 -22.22 -7.13 -1.02
N SER A 361 -22.04 -6.07 -1.83
CA SER A 361 -20.95 -5.11 -1.70
C SER A 361 -20.94 -4.46 -0.31
N ILE A 362 -22.11 -4.09 0.22
CA ILE A 362 -22.24 -3.49 1.55
C ILE A 362 -21.84 -4.49 2.65
N ILE A 363 -22.42 -5.69 2.65
CA ILE A 363 -22.17 -6.70 3.69
C ILE A 363 -20.69 -7.07 3.73
N ILE A 364 -20.11 -7.39 2.56
CA ILE A 364 -18.71 -7.80 2.46
C ILE A 364 -17.79 -6.61 2.77
N GLY A 365 -18.13 -5.41 2.32
CA GLY A 365 -17.37 -4.19 2.61
C GLY A 365 -17.30 -3.86 4.10
N VAL A 366 -18.43 -3.89 4.82
CA VAL A 366 -18.47 -3.65 6.28
C VAL A 366 -17.70 -4.74 7.02
N PHE A 367 -17.96 -6.02 6.71
CA PHE A 367 -17.28 -7.13 7.38
C PHE A 367 -15.76 -7.11 7.17
N SER A 368 -15.33 -6.81 5.95
CA SER A 368 -13.91 -6.73 5.63
C SER A 368 -13.26 -5.52 6.31
N MET A 369 -13.92 -4.35 6.33
CA MET A 369 -13.43 -3.16 7.04
C MET A 369 -13.23 -3.45 8.54
N TRP A 370 -14.22 -4.06 9.19
CA TRP A 370 -14.13 -4.44 10.60
C TRP A 370 -12.97 -5.42 10.85
N THR A 371 -12.85 -6.45 10.01
CA THR A 371 -11.80 -7.47 10.15
C THR A 371 -10.40 -6.89 10.00
N HIS A 372 -10.19 -6.01 9.01
CA HIS A 372 -8.88 -5.42 8.74
C HIS A 372 -8.49 -4.36 9.77
N GLN A 373 -9.43 -3.54 10.24
CA GLN A 373 -9.16 -2.57 11.32
C GLN A 373 -8.81 -3.29 12.63
N SER A 374 -9.60 -4.29 13.03
CA SER A 374 -9.40 -5.05 14.27
C SER A 374 -8.06 -5.79 14.31
N LYS A 375 -7.72 -6.51 13.23
CA LYS A 375 -6.47 -7.30 13.16
C LYS A 375 -5.20 -6.46 13.07
N THR A 376 -5.30 -5.21 12.62
CA THR A 376 -4.15 -4.30 12.52
C THR A 376 -3.88 -3.62 13.87
N GLN A 377 -4.92 -3.28 14.64
CA GLN A 377 -4.77 -2.67 15.96
C GLN A 377 -4.23 -3.66 17.02
N ASN A 378 -4.51 -4.96 16.86
CA ASN A 378 -4.06 -5.99 17.82
C ASN A 378 -2.61 -6.46 17.62
N GLY A 379 -1.88 -5.95 16.61
CA GLY A 379 -0.50 -6.37 16.35
C GLY A 379 -0.34 -7.78 15.74
N ASP A 380 -1.44 -8.46 15.39
CA ASP A 380 -1.46 -9.82 14.83
C ASP A 380 -1.08 -9.91 13.33
N PHE A 381 -0.35 -8.90 12.82
CA PHE A 381 0.03 -8.81 11.41
C PHE A 381 0.77 -10.06 10.91
N PHE A 382 1.78 -10.52 11.64
CA PHE A 382 2.59 -11.66 11.20
C PHE A 382 1.78 -12.95 11.14
N THR A 383 0.92 -13.17 12.14
CA THR A 383 -0.02 -14.31 12.16
C THR A 383 -0.97 -14.24 10.98
N TYR A 384 -1.52 -13.06 10.70
CA TYR A 384 -2.40 -12.85 9.55
C TYR A 384 -1.69 -13.15 8.23
N LEU A 385 -0.50 -12.57 8.00
CA LEU A 385 0.23 -12.75 6.75
C LEU A 385 0.70 -14.20 6.57
N HIS A 386 1.15 -14.84 7.65
CA HIS A 386 1.48 -16.25 7.66
C HIS A 386 0.27 -17.10 7.25
N ASN A 387 -0.90 -16.84 7.83
CA ASN A 387 -2.13 -17.55 7.49
C ASN A 387 -2.57 -17.32 6.04
N VAL A 388 -2.40 -16.11 5.50
CA VAL A 388 -2.70 -15.79 4.09
C VAL A 388 -1.78 -16.59 3.15
N LYS A 389 -0.48 -16.60 3.45
CA LYS A 389 0.53 -17.30 2.64
C LYS A 389 0.33 -18.82 2.65
N HIS A 390 -0.07 -19.39 3.79
CA HIS A 390 -0.26 -20.83 3.97
C HIS A 390 -1.70 -21.30 3.74
N SER A 391 -2.62 -20.41 3.35
CA SER A 391 -3.98 -20.81 2.98
C SER A 391 -3.99 -21.59 1.66
N TYR A 392 -5.00 -22.46 1.48
CA TYR A 392 -5.18 -23.27 0.27
C TYR A 392 -5.24 -22.46 -1.04
N PHE A 393 -5.70 -21.21 -0.98
CA PHE A 393 -5.80 -20.34 -2.16
C PHE A 393 -4.67 -19.30 -2.26
N GLY A 394 -3.74 -19.30 -1.29
CA GLY A 394 -2.60 -18.40 -1.22
C GLY A 394 -2.94 -16.90 -1.34
N PHE A 395 -1.97 -16.12 -1.78
CA PHE A 395 -2.13 -14.67 -1.99
C PHE A 395 -3.19 -14.30 -3.04
N LEU A 396 -3.39 -15.16 -4.03
CA LEU A 396 -4.36 -14.90 -5.10
C LEU A 396 -5.80 -15.00 -4.60
N GLY A 397 -6.15 -16.07 -3.87
CA GLY A 397 -7.50 -16.20 -3.31
C GLY A 397 -7.80 -15.06 -2.35
N HIS A 398 -6.79 -14.65 -1.59
CA HIS A 398 -6.90 -13.50 -0.71
C HIS A 398 -7.16 -12.20 -1.48
N ALA A 399 -6.44 -11.97 -2.58
CA ALA A 399 -6.67 -10.82 -3.45
C ALA A 399 -8.08 -10.81 -4.09
N ILE A 400 -8.60 -11.99 -4.44
CA ILE A 400 -9.99 -12.15 -4.92
C ILE A 400 -10.98 -11.73 -3.84
N MET A 401 -10.80 -12.17 -2.59
CA MET A 401 -11.66 -11.77 -1.48
C MET A 401 -11.61 -10.25 -1.23
N LEU A 402 -10.43 -9.65 -1.27
CA LEU A 402 -10.27 -8.19 -1.11
C LEU A 402 -10.93 -7.39 -2.23
N SER A 403 -10.95 -7.93 -3.45
CA SER A 403 -11.59 -7.25 -4.59
C SER A 403 -13.13 -7.35 -4.60
N LEU A 404 -13.71 -8.22 -3.78
CA LEU A 404 -15.11 -8.63 -3.89
C LEU A 404 -16.12 -7.47 -3.70
N PRO A 405 -15.95 -6.54 -2.73
CA PRO A 405 -16.81 -5.36 -2.64
C PRO A 405 -16.81 -4.51 -3.91
N ALA A 406 -15.62 -4.25 -4.48
CA ALA A 406 -15.48 -3.46 -5.69
C ALA A 406 -16.13 -4.15 -6.90
N VAL A 407 -15.93 -5.46 -7.06
CA VAL A 407 -16.50 -6.24 -8.17
C VAL A 407 -18.02 -6.27 -8.10
N LEU A 408 -18.59 -6.50 -6.91
CA LEU A 408 -20.04 -6.48 -6.72
C LEU A 408 -20.63 -5.10 -6.98
N LEU A 409 -19.95 -4.03 -6.58
CA LEU A 409 -20.36 -2.66 -6.91
C LEU A 409 -20.37 -2.42 -8.43
N VAL A 410 -19.34 -2.86 -9.17
CA VAL A 410 -19.32 -2.73 -10.64
C VAL A 410 -20.48 -3.50 -11.28
N TRP A 411 -20.74 -4.73 -10.84
CA TRP A 411 -21.90 -5.49 -11.32
C TRP A 411 -23.22 -4.80 -10.99
N ALA A 412 -23.34 -4.19 -9.81
CA ALA A 412 -24.53 -3.43 -9.45
C ALA A 412 -24.76 -2.23 -10.38
N ILE A 413 -23.70 -1.49 -10.73
CA ILE A 413 -23.78 -0.36 -11.65
C ILE A 413 -24.16 -0.84 -13.06
N LEU A 414 -23.50 -1.88 -13.57
CA LEU A 414 -23.75 -2.42 -14.92
C LEU A 414 -25.19 -2.91 -15.06
N THR A 415 -25.66 -3.72 -14.11
CA THR A 415 -27.03 -4.26 -14.16
C THR A 415 -28.08 -3.18 -13.97
N PHE A 416 -27.86 -2.19 -13.09
CA PHE A 416 -28.75 -1.03 -12.98
C PHE A 416 -28.81 -0.23 -14.29
N THR A 417 -27.68 -0.04 -14.96
CA THR A 417 -27.61 0.66 -16.24
C THR A 417 -28.41 -0.09 -17.32
N VAL A 418 -28.26 -1.42 -17.39
CA VAL A 418 -29.05 -2.25 -18.32
C VAL A 418 -30.55 -2.18 -17.99
N ALA A 419 -30.91 -2.17 -16.71
CA ALA A 419 -32.30 -2.00 -16.28
C ALA A 419 -32.89 -0.65 -16.70
N LEU A 420 -32.12 0.43 -16.57
CA LEU A 420 -32.52 1.75 -16.99
C LEU A 420 -32.70 1.84 -18.52
N VAL A 421 -31.74 1.31 -19.28
CA VAL A 421 -31.80 1.27 -20.75
C VAL A 421 -33.01 0.47 -21.23
N ALA A 422 -33.26 -0.71 -20.64
CA ALA A 422 -34.41 -1.54 -21.00
C ALA A 422 -35.76 -0.83 -20.70
N PHE A 423 -35.82 -0.03 -19.64
CA PHE A 423 -37.01 0.75 -19.32
C PHE A 423 -37.23 1.88 -20.32
N VAL A 424 -36.18 2.63 -20.64
CA VAL A 424 -36.23 3.70 -21.65
C VAL A 424 -36.64 3.14 -23.02
N MET A 425 -36.07 1.99 -23.42
CA MET A 425 -36.44 1.33 -24.67
C MET A 425 -37.92 0.89 -24.68
N GLN A 426 -38.43 0.32 -23.58
CA GLN A 426 -39.85 -0.06 -23.53
C GLN A 426 -40.78 1.15 -23.48
N LEU A 427 -40.38 2.24 -22.83
CA LEU A 427 -41.14 3.49 -22.85
C LEU A 427 -41.29 3.99 -24.30
N GLY A 428 -40.21 3.95 -25.08
CA GLY A 428 -40.23 4.22 -26.52
C GLY A 428 -41.15 3.28 -27.31
N LEU A 429 -41.17 1.98 -26.97
CA LEU A 429 -42.00 0.97 -27.65
C LEU A 429 -43.49 1.01 -27.26
N LYS A 430 -43.86 1.34 -26.02
CA LYS A 430 -45.27 1.52 -25.60
C LYS A 430 -45.87 2.81 -26.18
N SER A 431 -45.02 3.81 -26.40
CA SER A 431 -45.39 5.03 -27.12
C SER A 431 -45.81 4.76 -28.57
N SER A 432 -45.39 3.65 -29.20
CA SER A 432 -45.58 3.40 -30.65
C SER A 432 -47.02 3.46 -31.18
N SER A 433 -48.07 3.35 -30.36
CA SER A 433 -49.46 3.51 -30.83
C SER A 433 -49.86 4.96 -31.09
N ASP A 434 -49.26 5.92 -30.39
CA ASP A 434 -49.46 7.37 -30.60
C ASP A 434 -48.19 8.09 -31.11
N VAL A 435 -47.06 7.38 -31.13
CA VAL A 435 -45.74 7.95 -31.38
C VAL A 435 -45.12 7.40 -32.66
N LEU A 436 -45.78 6.54 -33.45
CA LEU A 436 -45.26 6.27 -34.80
C LEU A 436 -45.20 7.55 -35.68
N THR A 437 -46.05 8.54 -35.37
CA THR A 437 -46.03 9.90 -35.95
C THR A 437 -45.07 10.87 -35.27
N GLN A 438 -44.61 10.61 -34.04
CA GLN A 438 -43.60 11.43 -33.35
C GLN A 438 -42.19 10.83 -33.42
N VAL A 439 -42.00 9.53 -33.24
CA VAL A 439 -40.72 8.80 -33.38
C VAL A 439 -40.21 8.85 -34.82
N SER A 440 -41.06 8.92 -35.85
CA SER A 440 -40.57 9.16 -37.22
C SER A 440 -39.97 10.55 -37.42
N ALA A 441 -40.24 11.51 -36.53
CA ALA A 441 -39.56 12.81 -36.50
C ALA A 441 -38.22 12.77 -35.73
N TRP A 442 -38.07 11.88 -34.75
CA TRP A 442 -36.83 11.72 -33.95
C TRP A 442 -35.87 10.65 -34.50
N ALA A 443 -36.36 9.67 -35.27
CA ALA A 443 -35.54 8.63 -35.90
C ALA A 443 -34.79 9.12 -37.16
N ILE A 444 -35.05 10.36 -37.59
CA ILE A 444 -34.21 11.09 -38.57
C ILE A 444 -33.07 11.84 -37.85
N LEU A 445 -33.04 11.85 -36.51
CA LEU A 445 -32.08 12.62 -35.69
C LEU A 445 -31.00 11.78 -34.99
N ASP A 446 -30.91 10.47 -35.23
CA ASP A 446 -29.79 9.67 -34.71
C ASP A 446 -28.82 9.27 -35.83
N THR A 447 -28.20 10.30 -36.42
CA THR A 447 -26.91 10.16 -37.11
C THR A 447 -25.81 10.66 -36.17
N ASN A 448 -25.08 9.71 -35.58
CA ASN A 448 -23.66 9.81 -35.22
C ASN A 448 -23.21 11.13 -34.53
N PRO A 449 -22.94 11.17 -33.21
CA PRO A 449 -22.68 12.41 -32.46
C PRO A 449 -21.33 13.10 -32.78
N GLU A 450 -20.66 12.75 -33.89
CA GLU A 450 -19.39 13.34 -34.31
C GLU A 450 -19.54 14.52 -35.30
N PHE A 451 -20.68 14.70 -35.98
CA PHE A 451 -20.90 15.78 -36.97
C PHE A 451 -22.33 16.35 -36.87
N PRO A 452 -22.55 17.63 -37.22
CA PRO A 452 -23.88 18.22 -37.16
C PRO A 452 -24.79 17.71 -38.29
N THR A 453 -26.09 17.62 -38.01
CA THR A 453 -27.19 17.39 -38.95
C THR A 453 -27.39 18.61 -39.86
N PHE A 454 -27.27 19.81 -39.28
CA PHE A 454 -27.44 21.08 -39.99
C PHE A 454 -26.34 22.08 -39.70
N LEU A 455 -26.02 22.88 -40.72
CA LEU A 455 -25.20 24.07 -40.64
C LEU A 455 -26.06 25.32 -40.82
N TYR A 456 -25.61 26.44 -40.27
CA TYR A 456 -26.37 27.68 -40.23
C TYR A 456 -25.59 28.85 -40.81
N LYS A 457 -26.25 29.65 -41.66
CA LYS A 457 -25.73 30.94 -42.14
C LYS A 457 -26.55 32.08 -41.58
N LEU A 458 -25.90 33.04 -40.94
CA LEU A 458 -26.52 34.26 -40.46
C LEU A 458 -26.44 35.34 -41.54
N ILE A 459 -27.57 35.98 -41.82
CA ILE A 459 -27.70 37.00 -42.87
C ILE A 459 -28.30 38.28 -42.25
N PRO A 460 -27.63 39.44 -42.40
CA PRO A 460 -28.14 40.70 -41.90
C PRO A 460 -29.36 41.19 -42.69
N PRO A 461 -30.16 42.11 -42.13
CA PRO A 461 -31.39 42.57 -42.78
C PRO A 461 -31.12 43.34 -44.08
N SER A 462 -29.93 43.93 -44.23
CA SER A 462 -29.47 44.59 -45.47
C SER A 462 -29.32 43.64 -46.65
N ALA A 463 -29.13 42.34 -46.40
CA ALA A 463 -28.96 41.31 -47.40
C ALA A 463 -30.07 40.24 -47.31
N ALA A 464 -31.30 40.67 -46.94
CA ALA A 464 -32.42 39.76 -46.77
C ALA A 464 -32.58 38.80 -47.97
N PRO A 465 -32.64 37.48 -47.73
CA PRO A 465 -32.75 36.50 -48.81
C PRO A 465 -34.09 36.67 -49.55
N PRO A 466 -34.12 36.57 -50.89
CA PRO A 466 -35.37 36.56 -51.65
C PRO A 466 -36.24 35.36 -51.29
N ASP A 467 -37.57 35.52 -51.38
CA ASP A 467 -38.54 34.43 -51.24
C ASP A 467 -39.41 34.35 -52.50
N PRO A 468 -39.32 33.28 -53.33
CA PRO A 468 -38.51 32.08 -53.13
C PRO A 468 -37.01 32.32 -53.32
N LEU A 469 -36.19 31.46 -52.70
CA LEU A 469 -34.73 31.53 -52.79
C LEU A 469 -34.25 31.38 -54.25
N PRO A 470 -33.25 32.17 -54.69
CA PRO A 470 -32.65 32.02 -56.01
C PRO A 470 -31.75 30.79 -56.08
N THR A 471 -31.30 30.45 -57.29
CA THR A 471 -30.33 29.36 -57.53
C THR A 471 -28.99 29.56 -56.83
N GLU A 472 -28.64 30.81 -56.53
CA GLU A 472 -27.42 31.19 -55.82
C GLU A 472 -27.64 32.56 -55.15
N LEU A 473 -27.36 32.63 -53.85
CA LEU A 473 -27.34 33.87 -53.08
C LEU A 473 -26.00 34.59 -53.27
N PRO A 474 -26.00 35.94 -53.29
CA PRO A 474 -24.76 36.70 -53.29
C PRO A 474 -23.97 36.42 -52.01
N LEU A 475 -22.65 36.30 -52.14
CA LEU A 475 -21.74 36.16 -51.01
C LEU A 475 -21.73 37.43 -50.16
N SER A 476 -21.52 37.29 -48.85
CA SER A 476 -21.22 38.46 -48.01
C SER A 476 -19.81 38.96 -48.32
N GLU A 477 -19.54 40.25 -48.10
CA GLU A 477 -18.21 40.84 -48.28
C GLU A 477 -17.12 40.05 -47.52
N LEU A 478 -17.48 39.51 -46.36
CA LEU A 478 -16.57 38.69 -45.54
C LEU A 478 -16.26 37.34 -46.21
N ASP A 479 -17.28 36.67 -46.77
CA ASP A 479 -17.11 35.38 -47.45
C ASP A 479 -16.34 35.54 -48.77
N GLU A 480 -16.60 36.62 -49.51
CA GLU A 480 -15.89 36.94 -50.75
C GLU A 480 -14.40 37.21 -50.48
N LYS A 481 -14.09 37.98 -49.43
CA LYS A 481 -12.70 38.26 -49.03
C LYS A 481 -11.97 37.04 -48.49
N SER A 482 -12.67 36.16 -47.78
CA SER A 482 -12.09 34.99 -47.13
C SER A 482 -11.92 33.81 -48.09
N GLY A 483 -12.69 33.79 -49.19
CA GLY A 483 -12.68 32.77 -50.24
C GLY A 483 -13.48 31.50 -49.89
N PHE A 484 -14.39 31.58 -48.91
CA PHE A 484 -15.26 30.48 -48.48
C PHE A 484 -16.46 31.05 -47.70
N ILE A 485 -17.54 30.28 -47.60
CA ILE A 485 -18.73 30.70 -46.86
C ILE A 485 -18.60 30.30 -45.39
N HIS A 486 -18.64 31.28 -44.49
CA HIS A 486 -18.64 31.04 -43.04
C HIS A 486 -20.00 30.50 -42.61
N LEU A 487 -20.00 29.31 -41.99
CA LEU A 487 -21.17 28.70 -41.40
C LEU A 487 -20.95 28.51 -39.90
N SER A 488 -22.02 28.17 -39.19
CA SER A 488 -22.00 27.89 -37.75
C SER A 488 -22.76 26.60 -37.47
N THR A 489 -22.33 25.84 -36.48
CA THR A 489 -23.14 24.77 -35.89
C THR A 489 -24.20 25.34 -34.96
N ALA A 490 -25.24 24.55 -34.61
CA ALA A 490 -26.30 25.00 -33.71
C ALA A 490 -25.78 25.63 -32.39
N PRO A 491 -24.78 25.05 -31.67
CA PRO A 491 -24.21 25.67 -30.48
C PRO A 491 -23.45 26.99 -30.74
N GLN A 492 -22.96 27.20 -31.95
CA GLN A 492 -22.15 28.38 -32.33
C GLN A 492 -23.01 29.59 -32.74
N VAL A 493 -24.26 29.37 -33.15
CA VAL A 493 -25.14 30.43 -33.66
C VAL A 493 -25.32 31.58 -32.66
N PRO A 494 -25.63 31.34 -31.35
CA PRO A 494 -25.82 32.43 -30.40
C PRO A 494 -24.58 33.32 -30.24
N GLY A 495 -23.39 32.70 -30.11
CA GLY A 495 -22.13 33.44 -29.98
C GLY A 495 -21.79 34.24 -31.23
N THR A 496 -21.98 33.65 -32.41
CA THR A 496 -21.74 34.31 -33.71
C THR A 496 -22.69 35.49 -33.88
N LEU A 497 -23.97 35.31 -33.54
CA LEU A 497 -24.97 36.37 -33.60
C LEU A 497 -24.60 37.53 -32.68
N MET A 498 -24.27 37.26 -31.42
CA MET A 498 -23.91 38.30 -30.46
C MET A 498 -22.65 39.06 -30.89
N HIS A 499 -21.66 38.38 -31.47
CA HIS A 499 -20.39 38.97 -31.86
C HIS A 499 -20.51 39.88 -33.10
N PHE A 500 -21.21 39.42 -34.14
CA PHE A 500 -21.26 40.13 -35.43
C PHE A 500 -22.53 40.96 -35.64
N PHE A 501 -23.64 40.56 -35.02
CA PHE A 501 -24.97 41.09 -35.34
C PHE A 501 -25.77 41.50 -34.09
N GLY A 502 -25.14 41.62 -32.91
CA GLY A 502 -25.83 41.91 -31.66
C GLY A 502 -26.64 43.22 -31.66
N ASN A 503 -26.26 44.18 -32.51
CA ASN A 503 -26.94 45.47 -32.66
C ASN A 503 -28.10 45.45 -33.67
N GLU A 504 -28.25 44.39 -34.46
CA GLU A 504 -29.35 44.26 -35.43
C GLU A 504 -30.68 43.96 -34.71
N GLU A 505 -31.77 44.60 -35.15
CA GLU A 505 -33.12 44.34 -34.62
C GLU A 505 -33.79 43.14 -35.29
N LYS A 506 -33.34 42.78 -36.49
CA LYS A 506 -33.86 41.68 -37.30
C LYS A 506 -32.72 40.96 -38.00
N MET A 507 -32.78 39.63 -38.04
CA MET A 507 -31.78 38.79 -38.71
C MET A 507 -32.46 37.67 -39.49
N TYR A 508 -31.78 37.14 -40.48
CA TYR A 508 -32.19 35.94 -41.21
C TYR A 508 -31.22 34.80 -40.90
N ILE A 509 -31.75 33.59 -40.69
CA ILE A 509 -30.94 32.38 -40.51
C ILE A 509 -31.34 31.38 -41.59
N LEU A 510 -30.36 30.94 -42.37
CA LEU A 510 -30.51 29.83 -43.30
C LEU A 510 -30.08 28.54 -42.61
N ARG A 511 -30.82 27.46 -42.82
CA ARG A 511 -30.45 26.10 -42.41
C ARG A 511 -30.08 25.28 -43.63
N ILE A 512 -28.90 24.69 -43.58
CA ILE A 512 -28.26 23.92 -44.64
C ILE A 512 -28.10 22.49 -44.13
N PRO A 513 -28.68 21.46 -44.78
CA PRO A 513 -28.39 20.07 -44.45
C PRO A 513 -26.89 19.79 -44.61
N PHE A 514 -26.26 19.16 -43.61
CA PHE A 514 -24.82 18.94 -43.63
C PHE A 514 -24.39 17.90 -44.68
N ASP A 515 -25.16 16.82 -44.82
CA ASP A 515 -24.80 15.66 -45.64
C ASP A 515 -24.47 15.96 -47.11
N PRO A 516 -25.25 16.80 -47.83
CA PRO A 516 -24.95 17.17 -49.21
C PRO A 516 -23.70 18.05 -49.38
N VAL A 517 -23.30 18.78 -48.34
CA VAL A 517 -22.18 19.74 -48.41
C VAL A 517 -20.90 19.24 -47.73
N LYS A 518 -20.96 18.11 -47.00
CA LYS A 518 -19.86 17.63 -46.13
C LYS A 518 -18.50 17.52 -46.82
N ASP A 519 -18.45 17.11 -48.09
CA ASP A 519 -17.21 16.93 -48.84
C ASP A 519 -16.51 18.28 -49.16
N LYS A 520 -17.25 19.38 -49.01
CA LYS A 520 -16.81 20.76 -49.24
C LYS A 520 -16.61 21.54 -47.94
N ILE A 521 -16.92 20.95 -46.78
CA ILE A 521 -16.74 21.58 -45.47
C ILE A 521 -15.34 21.31 -44.94
N ARG A 522 -14.68 22.38 -44.47
CA ARG A 522 -13.47 22.29 -43.66
C ARG A 522 -13.73 22.87 -42.27
N TRP A 523 -13.20 22.20 -41.24
CA TRP A 523 -13.33 22.63 -39.84
C TRP A 523 -12.09 23.43 -39.44
N GLU A 524 -12.21 24.74 -39.41
CA GLU A 524 -11.08 25.65 -39.23
C GLU A 524 -11.39 26.71 -38.15
N SER A 525 -10.38 27.20 -37.45
CA SER A 525 -10.54 28.38 -36.60
C SER A 525 -10.99 29.59 -37.45
N PRO A 526 -11.64 30.61 -36.87
CA PRO A 526 -12.07 31.80 -37.62
C PRO A 526 -10.95 32.53 -38.37
N ASP A 527 -9.69 32.34 -37.97
CA ASP A 527 -8.50 32.92 -38.59
C ASP A 527 -7.70 31.93 -39.48
N LYS A 528 -8.25 30.73 -39.76
CA LYS A 528 -7.64 29.61 -40.51
C LYS A 528 -6.32 29.06 -39.96
N LYS A 529 -5.87 29.50 -38.78
CA LYS A 529 -4.57 29.05 -38.24
C LYS A 529 -4.59 27.62 -37.71
N VAL A 530 -5.77 27.14 -37.31
CA VAL A 530 -5.97 25.79 -36.78
C VAL A 530 -6.98 25.08 -37.68
N CYS A 531 -6.59 23.92 -38.20
CA CYS A 531 -7.47 23.06 -39.01
C CYS A 531 -7.57 21.71 -38.30
N GLY A 532 -8.80 21.22 -38.12
CA GLY A 532 -9.08 19.93 -37.50
C GLY A 532 -9.84 19.01 -38.46
N PRO A 533 -9.72 17.68 -38.29
CA PRO A 533 -10.46 16.74 -39.12
C PRO A 533 -11.96 16.66 -38.78
N ARG A 534 -12.41 17.31 -37.69
CA ARG A 534 -13.72 17.14 -37.06
C ARG A 534 -14.15 18.44 -36.32
N PRO A 535 -15.44 18.60 -35.96
CA PRO A 535 -15.87 19.68 -35.07
C PRO A 535 -15.16 19.53 -33.72
N GLY A 536 -14.33 20.51 -33.36
CA GLY A 536 -13.63 20.58 -32.07
C GLY A 536 -13.87 21.94 -31.42
N GLU A 537 -13.49 22.10 -30.15
CA GLU A 537 -13.62 23.38 -29.45
C GLU A 537 -12.92 24.50 -30.24
N GLY A 538 -13.68 25.50 -30.68
CA GLY A 538 -13.20 26.67 -31.42
C GLY A 538 -13.06 26.52 -32.95
N LEU A 539 -13.47 25.39 -33.54
CA LEU A 539 -13.47 25.19 -35.00
C LEU A 539 -14.85 25.45 -35.62
N PHE A 540 -14.88 26.22 -36.70
CA PHE A 540 -16.09 26.59 -37.44
C PHE A 540 -16.14 25.86 -38.80
N PRO A 541 -17.34 25.53 -39.29
CA PRO A 541 -17.50 24.94 -40.61
C PRO A 541 -17.39 26.01 -41.70
N HIS A 542 -16.46 25.81 -42.63
CA HIS A 542 -16.23 26.67 -43.78
C HIS A 542 -16.53 25.92 -45.08
N LEU A 543 -17.44 26.44 -45.89
CA LEU A 543 -17.82 25.84 -47.17
C LEU A 543 -16.96 26.40 -48.31
N TYR A 544 -16.13 25.54 -48.90
CA TYR A 544 -15.27 25.86 -50.04
C TYR A 544 -15.92 25.41 -51.35
N ASP A 545 -15.71 26.15 -52.44
CA ASP A 545 -16.18 25.79 -53.79
C ASP A 545 -17.69 25.39 -53.84
N GLY A 546 -18.48 26.07 -53.02
CA GLY A 546 -19.92 25.83 -52.82
C GLY A 546 -20.72 27.12 -52.90
N LYS A 547 -22.02 26.97 -53.10
CA LYS A 547 -23.00 28.05 -53.15
C LYS A 547 -24.12 27.78 -52.15
N LEU A 548 -24.88 28.82 -51.81
CA LEU A 548 -26.12 28.68 -51.05
C LEU A 548 -27.27 29.18 -51.93
N GLY A 549 -28.17 28.30 -52.34
CA GLY A 549 -29.38 28.65 -53.07
C GLY A 549 -30.58 27.79 -52.66
N ASN A 550 -31.61 27.77 -53.49
CA ASN A 550 -32.79 26.94 -53.32
C ASN A 550 -32.51 25.43 -53.24
N ASP A 551 -31.37 24.96 -53.77
CA ASP A 551 -31.00 23.55 -53.80
C ASP A 551 -30.27 23.11 -52.52
N GLU A 552 -29.53 24.01 -51.87
CA GLU A 552 -28.73 23.71 -50.67
C GLU A 552 -29.39 24.15 -49.37
N VAL A 553 -30.28 25.15 -49.41
CA VAL A 553 -30.94 25.69 -48.22
C VAL A 553 -32.27 24.99 -48.02
N ASP A 554 -32.39 24.27 -46.91
CA ASP A 554 -33.63 23.60 -46.52
C ASP A 554 -34.69 24.61 -46.08
N ARG A 555 -34.29 25.63 -45.31
CA ARG A 555 -35.23 26.63 -44.79
C ARG A 555 -34.52 27.94 -44.45
N ALA A 556 -35.24 29.04 -44.62
CA ALA A 556 -34.85 30.37 -44.19
C ALA A 556 -35.87 30.92 -43.20
N ILE A 557 -35.42 31.51 -42.09
CA ILE A 557 -36.30 32.16 -41.12
C ILE A 557 -35.86 33.60 -40.86
N ALA A 558 -36.83 34.46 -40.56
CA ALA A 558 -36.59 35.81 -40.07
C ALA A 558 -36.83 35.87 -38.55
N LEU A 559 -35.82 36.28 -37.80
CA LEU A 559 -35.88 36.47 -36.36
C LEU A 559 -35.87 37.96 -36.02
N VAL A 560 -36.69 38.36 -35.05
CA VAL A 560 -36.79 39.74 -34.57
C VAL A 560 -36.38 39.77 -33.09
N LYS A 561 -35.46 40.65 -32.73
CA LYS A 561 -34.81 40.72 -31.42
C LYS A 561 -35.80 40.87 -30.26
N GLY A 562 -36.87 41.65 -30.45
CA GLY A 562 -37.94 41.84 -29.46
C GLY A 562 -37.40 42.15 -28.05
N GLY A 563 -37.56 41.19 -27.13
CA GLY A 563 -37.12 41.27 -25.72
C GLY A 563 -35.65 40.92 -25.44
N GLY A 564 -34.84 40.69 -26.47
CA GLY A 564 -33.42 40.36 -26.37
C GLY A 564 -33.06 39.08 -27.13
N TRP A 565 -31.86 39.05 -27.71
CA TRP A 565 -31.40 37.90 -28.51
C TRP A 565 -31.30 36.61 -27.68
N ASP A 566 -31.03 36.69 -26.38
CA ASP A 566 -30.96 35.51 -25.51
C ASP A 566 -32.30 34.75 -25.45
N VAL A 567 -33.42 35.48 -25.33
CA VAL A 567 -34.77 34.89 -25.29
C VAL A 567 -35.14 34.29 -26.65
N VAL A 568 -34.80 34.99 -27.74
CA VAL A 568 -35.05 34.52 -29.11
C VAL A 568 -34.24 33.25 -29.40
N MET A 569 -32.97 33.21 -28.99
CA MET A 569 -32.11 32.04 -29.18
C MET A 569 -32.55 30.85 -28.32
N GLU A 570 -33.04 31.08 -27.09
CA GLU A 570 -33.54 30.00 -26.25
C GLU A 570 -34.80 29.34 -26.85
N ASN A 571 -35.70 30.14 -27.43
CA ASN A 571 -36.83 29.61 -28.20
C ASN A 571 -36.37 28.95 -29.51
N ALA A 572 -35.30 29.44 -30.14
CA ALA A 572 -34.77 28.84 -31.35
C ALA A 572 -34.06 27.51 -31.10
N LYS A 573 -33.49 27.27 -29.90
CA LYS A 573 -32.86 25.99 -29.52
C LYS A 573 -33.84 24.83 -29.43
N SER A 574 -35.07 25.09 -29.00
CA SER A 574 -36.07 24.03 -28.81
C SER A 574 -36.78 23.62 -30.11
N ASP A 575 -36.70 24.41 -31.18
CA ASP A 575 -37.46 24.19 -32.42
C ASP A 575 -36.60 24.22 -33.71
N TRP A 576 -35.49 24.97 -33.76
CA TRP A 576 -34.77 25.27 -35.00
C TRP A 576 -33.27 24.93 -35.01
N LEU A 577 -32.55 25.22 -33.93
CA LEU A 577 -31.10 25.00 -33.81
C LEU A 577 -30.81 23.56 -33.39
N ILE A 578 -30.93 22.67 -34.37
CA ILE A 578 -30.73 21.24 -34.25
C ILE A 578 -29.26 20.94 -34.56
N TYR A 579 -28.57 20.29 -33.63
CA TYR A 579 -27.22 19.76 -33.87
C TYR A 579 -27.31 18.36 -34.44
#